data_AF-A0A9C7WGY3-F1
#
_entry.id   AF-A0A9C7WGY3-F1
#
_cell.length_a   1.000
_cell.length_b   1.000
_cell.length_c   1.000
_cell.angle_alpha   90.00
_cell.angle_beta   90.00
_cell.angle_gamma   90.00
#
_symmetry.space_group_name_H-M   'P 1'
#
loop_
_entity.id
_entity.type
_entity.pdbx_description
1 polymer ?
#
loop_
_entity_poly.entity_id
_entity_poly.type
_entity_poly.pdbx_seq_one_letter_code
_entity_poly.pdbx_strand_id
1 'polypeptide(L)'
;MKNLVPLFSLLCLCCGAHELREYKGCRLTPVAEFPESSIKGPQYVDINKYRLKVVGLVERPREFTYDELKRFPRHRKVVTLHCVEGWSVTALWEGLLLEDLLSEVGVK
;
A
#
# COMPACT_ATOMS: atom_id res chain seq x y z
N MET A 1 -13.32 -15.33 -43.53
CA MET A 1 -12.57 -14.05 -43.43
C MET A 1 -13.55 -12.89 -43.42
N LYS A 2 -13.94 -12.42 -42.24
CA LYS A 2 -14.60 -11.14 -42.01
C LYS A 2 -14.00 -10.60 -40.72
N ASN A 3 -12.99 -9.74 -40.87
CA ASN A 3 -12.29 -9.12 -39.76
C ASN A 3 -13.24 -8.09 -39.14
N LEU A 4 -13.75 -8.39 -37.95
CA LEU A 4 -14.37 -7.41 -37.06
C LEU A 4 -13.29 -6.97 -36.07
N VAL A 5 -12.72 -5.79 -36.28
CA VAL A 5 -11.89 -5.13 -35.25
C VAL A 5 -12.83 -4.16 -34.54
N PRO A 6 -13.20 -4.37 -33.27
CA PRO A 6 -14.01 -3.39 -32.57
C PRO A 6 -13.16 -2.16 -32.28
N LEU A 7 -13.71 -1.05 -32.73
CA LEU A 7 -13.34 0.33 -32.51
C LEU A 7 -13.30 0.65 -31.01
N PHE A 8 -12.20 0.36 -30.32
CA PHE A 8 -11.91 0.92 -28.99
C PHE A 8 -10.42 1.26 -28.91
N SER A 9 -9.99 2.14 -29.81
CA SER A 9 -8.77 2.92 -29.61
C SER A 9 -9.19 4.36 -29.32
N LEU A 10 -8.46 4.98 -28.41
CA LEU A 10 -8.53 6.39 -28.01
C LEU A 10 -9.72 6.81 -27.13
N LEU A 11 -9.54 6.67 -25.81
CA LEU A 11 -9.76 7.77 -24.85
C LEU A 11 -9.36 7.32 -23.43
N CYS A 12 -8.07 7.37 -23.13
CA CYS A 12 -7.61 7.71 -21.79
C CYS A 12 -6.22 8.35 -21.86
N LEU A 13 -6.14 9.45 -22.61
CA LEU A 13 -5.00 10.36 -22.65
C LEU A 13 -5.01 11.35 -21.47
N CYS A 14 -5.66 10.98 -20.35
CA CYS A 14 -5.79 11.81 -19.14
C CYS A 14 -5.43 11.06 -17.86
N CYS A 15 -4.50 10.10 -17.89
CA CYS A 15 -3.96 9.54 -16.65
C CYS A 15 -2.92 10.51 -16.05
N GLY A 16 -3.39 11.73 -15.71
CA GLY A 16 -2.82 12.43 -14.57
C GLY A 16 -3.11 11.63 -13.31
N ALA A 17 -2.31 11.78 -12.27
CA ALA A 17 -2.54 11.11 -10.99
C ALA A 17 -3.87 11.58 -10.39
N HIS A 18 -4.97 10.93 -10.74
CA HIS A 18 -6.28 11.20 -10.18
C HIS A 18 -6.50 10.29 -8.97
N GLU A 19 -6.88 10.89 -7.87
CA GLU A 19 -7.12 10.18 -6.63
C GLU A 19 -8.34 9.26 -6.74
N LEU A 20 -8.21 8.01 -6.30
CA LEU A 20 -9.31 7.07 -6.26
C LEU A 20 -10.29 7.45 -5.14
N ARG A 21 -11.56 7.73 -5.48
CA ARG A 21 -12.62 8.12 -4.52
C ARG A 21 -13.53 6.97 -4.08
N GLU A 22 -13.54 5.87 -4.82
CA GLU A 22 -14.37 4.71 -4.54
C GLU A 22 -13.66 3.43 -5.02
N TYR A 23 -13.83 2.33 -4.28
CA TYR A 23 -13.36 1.02 -4.69
C TYR A 23 -14.37 -0.06 -4.32
N LYS A 24 -14.87 -0.81 -5.32
CA LYS A 24 -15.84 -1.90 -5.15
C LYS A 24 -17.08 -1.50 -4.33
N GLY A 25 -17.61 -0.30 -4.56
CA GLY A 25 -18.78 0.22 -3.82
C GLY A 25 -18.46 0.82 -2.44
N CYS A 26 -17.21 0.80 -2.00
CA CYS A 26 -16.78 1.49 -0.78
C CYS A 26 -16.25 2.88 -1.12
N ARG A 27 -16.85 3.93 -0.56
CA ARG A 27 -16.31 5.29 -0.64
C ARG A 27 -15.00 5.38 0.15
N LEU A 28 -13.99 5.97 -0.45
CA LEU A 28 -12.70 6.23 0.16
C LEU A 28 -12.66 7.67 0.66
N THR A 29 -12.03 7.89 1.81
CA THR A 29 -11.79 9.23 2.35
C THR A 29 -10.81 9.96 1.43
N PRO A 30 -11.04 11.24 1.12
CA PRO A 30 -10.07 12.06 0.44
C PRO A 30 -8.73 12.21 1.15
N VAL A 31 -7.60 12.07 0.43
CA VAL A 31 -6.25 12.26 0.98
C VAL A 31 -6.08 13.65 1.59
N ALA A 32 -6.70 14.68 1.01
CA ALA A 32 -6.71 16.04 1.55
C ALA A 32 -7.45 16.15 2.90
N GLU A 33 -8.30 15.18 3.24
CA GLU A 33 -9.03 15.09 4.51
C GLU A 33 -8.35 14.15 5.51
N PHE A 34 -7.19 13.54 5.19
CA PHE A 34 -6.48 12.68 6.13
C PHE A 34 -5.87 13.56 7.24
N PRO A 35 -6.30 13.39 8.49
CA PRO A 35 -5.65 14.07 9.60
C PRO A 35 -4.24 13.51 9.77
N GLU A 36 -3.33 14.38 10.17
CA GLU A 36 -1.97 14.02 10.53
C GLU A 36 -1.92 13.77 12.04
N SER A 37 -1.48 12.57 12.43
CA SER A 37 -1.31 12.20 13.84
C SER A 37 0.12 11.72 14.04
N SER A 38 1.05 12.67 14.06
CA SER A 38 2.47 12.39 14.26
C SER A 38 3.00 13.03 15.55
N ILE A 39 3.93 12.34 16.21
CA ILE A 39 4.55 12.82 17.44
C ILE A 39 5.72 13.79 17.15
N LYS A 40 6.40 13.60 16.01
CA LYS A 40 7.62 14.35 15.64
C LYS A 40 7.57 14.93 14.22
N GLY A 41 6.37 15.12 13.69
CA GLY A 41 6.17 15.54 12.31
C GLY A 41 6.45 14.42 11.30
N PRO A 42 6.20 14.70 10.00
CA PRO A 42 6.59 13.81 8.92
C PRO A 42 8.10 13.59 8.87
N GLN A 43 8.51 12.34 8.70
CA GLN A 43 9.92 11.97 8.57
C GLN A 43 10.29 11.81 7.08
N TYR A 44 11.47 12.30 6.70
CA TYR A 44 11.98 12.18 5.34
C TYR A 44 12.97 11.02 5.26
N VAL A 45 12.62 9.97 4.52
CA VAL A 45 13.38 8.71 4.44
C VAL A 45 13.99 8.57 3.05
N ASP A 46 15.31 8.36 3.00
CA ASP A 46 16.00 7.94 1.77
C ASP A 46 15.70 6.47 1.49
N ILE A 47 14.93 6.22 0.43
CA ILE A 47 14.45 4.89 0.08
C ILE A 47 15.56 3.90 -0.25
N ASN A 48 16.71 4.37 -0.73
CA ASN A 48 17.87 3.53 -1.04
C ASN A 48 18.59 3.06 0.24
N LYS A 49 18.46 3.84 1.32
CA LYS A 49 19.04 3.54 2.64
C LYS A 49 18.05 2.86 3.58
N TYR A 50 16.76 2.88 3.27
CA TYR A 50 15.73 2.24 4.07
C TYR A 50 16.04 0.75 4.30
N ARG A 51 15.85 0.31 5.55
CA ARG A 51 15.94 -1.09 5.96
C ARG A 51 14.77 -1.42 6.89
N LEU A 52 13.99 -2.44 6.55
CA LEU A 52 13.04 -3.05 7.48
C LEU A 52 13.74 -4.19 8.22
N LYS A 53 13.90 -4.06 9.54
CA LYS A 53 14.52 -5.09 10.37
C LYS A 53 13.45 -5.98 10.98
N VAL A 54 13.57 -7.30 10.79
CA VAL A 54 12.73 -8.29 11.45
C VAL A 54 13.60 -9.10 12.40
N VAL A 55 13.34 -8.95 13.68
CA VAL A 55 14.16 -9.47 14.80
C VAL A 55 13.25 -9.98 15.92
N GLY A 56 13.81 -10.64 16.93
CA GLY A 56 13.07 -11.17 18.08
C GLY A 56 12.89 -12.69 18.02
N LEU A 57 11.67 -13.18 18.21
CA LEU A 57 11.31 -14.61 18.18
C LEU A 57 11.20 -15.14 16.75
N VAL A 58 12.32 -15.08 16.02
CA VAL A 58 12.46 -15.60 14.66
C VAL A 58 13.72 -16.44 14.56
N GLU A 59 13.74 -17.42 13.67
CA GLU A 59 14.91 -18.26 13.42
C GLU A 59 16.01 -17.50 12.67
N ARG A 60 15.62 -16.62 11.75
CA ARG A 60 16.54 -15.92 10.85
C ARG A 60 16.30 -14.41 10.90
N PRO A 61 16.80 -13.69 11.93
CA PRO A 61 16.76 -12.24 11.96
C PRO A 61 17.37 -11.65 10.67
N ARG A 62 16.67 -10.72 10.03
CA ARG A 62 17.04 -10.20 8.71
C ARG A 62 16.66 -8.72 8.56
N GLU A 63 17.43 -8.02 7.74
CA GLU A 63 17.07 -6.70 7.24
C GLU A 63 16.69 -6.78 5.76
N PHE A 64 15.59 -6.13 5.38
CA PHE A 64 15.12 -6.06 3.99
C PHE A 64 15.28 -4.65 3.44
N THR A 65 15.81 -4.55 2.22
CA THR A 65 15.75 -3.33 1.41
C THR A 65 14.33 -3.08 0.90
N TYR A 66 14.02 -1.83 0.52
CA TYR A 66 12.71 -1.51 -0.05
C TYR A 66 12.43 -2.29 -1.35
N ASP A 67 13.46 -2.53 -2.18
CA ASP A 67 13.31 -3.30 -3.41
C ASP A 67 13.03 -4.78 -3.17
N GLU A 68 13.61 -5.38 -2.12
CA GLU A 68 13.24 -6.75 -1.71
C GLU A 68 11.79 -6.83 -1.25
N LEU A 69 11.32 -5.86 -0.47
CA LEU A 69 9.92 -5.82 0.00
C LEU A 69 8.93 -5.71 -1.17
N LYS A 70 9.28 -4.97 -2.23
CA LYS A 70 8.45 -4.86 -3.44
C LYS A 70 8.34 -6.15 -4.24
N ARG A 71 9.23 -7.14 -4.04
CA ARG A 71 9.20 -8.42 -4.75
C ARG A 71 8.19 -9.40 -4.16
N PHE A 72 7.69 -9.15 -2.94
CA PHE A 72 6.63 -9.97 -2.36
C PHE A 72 5.31 -9.80 -3.13
N PRO A 73 4.42 -10.81 -3.10
CA PRO A 73 3.07 -10.70 -3.65
C PRO A 73 2.35 -9.44 -3.13
N ARG A 74 1.63 -8.75 -4.03
CA ARG A 74 0.92 -7.50 -3.73
C ARG A 74 -0.55 -7.79 -3.40
N HIS A 75 -0.98 -7.33 -2.23
CA HIS A 75 -2.35 -7.50 -1.73
C HIS A 75 -3.00 -6.14 -1.54
N ARG A 76 -4.27 -6.03 -1.93
CA ARG A 76 -5.08 -4.82 -1.80
C ARG A 76 -6.24 -5.03 -0.83
N LYS A 77 -6.45 -4.10 0.10
CA LYS A 77 -7.58 -4.16 1.04
C LYS A 77 -8.11 -2.78 1.38
N VAL A 78 -9.43 -2.61 1.35
CA VAL A 78 -10.09 -1.43 1.93
C VAL A 78 -10.08 -1.60 3.44
N VAL A 79 -9.52 -0.62 4.15
CA VAL A 79 -9.45 -0.61 5.61
C VAL A 79 -9.84 0.77 6.11
N THR A 80 -10.70 0.79 7.13
CA THR A 80 -10.97 1.99 7.92
C THR A 80 -10.03 2.02 9.13
N LEU A 81 -9.21 3.05 9.22
CA LEU A 81 -8.39 3.34 10.39
C LEU A 81 -9.22 4.21 11.33
N HIS A 82 -9.50 3.70 12.52
CA HIS A 82 -10.18 4.42 13.59
C HIS A 82 -9.15 4.99 14.56
N CYS A 83 -9.16 6.31 14.76
CA CYS A 83 -8.31 6.95 15.75
C CYS A 83 -9.04 7.16 17.08
N VAL A 84 -8.31 7.05 18.18
CA VAL A 84 -8.80 7.35 19.53
C VAL A 84 -9.18 8.83 19.73
N GLU A 85 -8.71 9.71 18.85
CA GLU A 85 -9.04 11.14 18.82
C GLU A 85 -10.42 11.43 18.18
N GLY A 86 -11.17 10.38 17.78
CA GLY A 86 -12.56 10.50 17.33
C GLY A 86 -12.74 10.67 15.81
N TRP A 87 -11.67 10.59 15.02
CA TRP A 87 -11.73 10.62 13.55
C TRP A 87 -11.54 9.22 12.95
N SER A 88 -11.92 9.05 11.68
CA SER A 88 -11.73 7.79 10.95
C SER A 88 -11.46 8.05 9.47
N VAL A 89 -10.60 7.21 8.87
CA VAL A 89 -10.20 7.30 7.47
C VAL A 89 -10.37 5.95 6.80
N THR A 90 -11.06 5.89 5.67
CA THR A 90 -11.21 4.67 4.87
C THR A 90 -10.36 4.76 3.60
N ALA A 91 -9.41 3.86 3.44
CA ALA A 91 -8.50 3.87 2.29
C ALA A 91 -8.32 2.47 1.69
N LEU A 92 -7.97 2.43 0.41
CA LEU A 92 -7.47 1.22 -0.25
C LEU A 92 -5.97 1.11 -0.02
N TRP A 93 -5.56 0.16 0.81
CA TRP A 93 -4.15 -0.11 1.09
C TRP A 93 -3.62 -1.17 0.14
N GLU A 94 -2.36 -1.01 -0.30
CA GLU A 94 -1.65 -2.01 -1.09
C GLU A 94 -0.26 -2.29 -0.50
N GLY A 95 0.03 -3.56 -0.25
CA GLY A 95 1.29 -3.97 0.37
C GLY A 95 1.55 -5.47 0.23
N LEU A 96 2.51 -5.96 1.01
CA LEU A 96 2.74 -7.39 1.24
C LEU A 96 1.97 -7.86 2.49
N LEU A 97 1.75 -9.16 2.63
CA LEU A 97 1.23 -9.72 3.87
C LEU A 97 2.35 -9.89 4.89
N LEU A 98 2.07 -9.54 6.14
CA LEU A 98 3.02 -9.76 7.24
C LEU A 98 3.30 -11.27 7.43
N GLU A 99 2.32 -12.13 7.16
CA GLU A 99 2.48 -13.59 7.19
C GLU A 99 3.58 -14.07 6.25
N ASP A 100 3.62 -13.57 5.00
CA ASP A 100 4.66 -13.93 4.03
C ASP A 100 6.04 -13.50 4.52
N LEU A 101 6.14 -12.29 5.07
CA LEU A 101 7.38 -11.74 5.61
C LEU A 101 7.88 -12.54 6.82
N LEU A 102 6.98 -12.94 7.73
CA LEU A 102 7.31 -13.71 8.93
C LEU A 102 7.66 -15.17 8.59
N SER A 103 7.01 -15.75 7.59
CA SER A 103 7.33 -17.09 7.08
C SER A 103 8.75 -17.14 6.51
N GLU A 104 9.15 -16.11 5.75
CA GLU A 104 10.52 -15.96 5.21
C GLU A 104 11.59 -15.99 6.32
N VAL A 105 11.34 -15.36 7.48
CA VAL A 105 12.30 -15.32 8.60
C VAL A 105 12.10 -16.44 9.64
N GLY A 106 11.01 -17.20 9.54
CA GLY A 106 10.67 -18.31 10.43
C GLY A 106 10.30 -17.85 11.84
N VAL A 107 9.05 -17.43 12.05
CA VAL A 107 8.54 -17.11 13.39
C VAL A 107 8.50 -18.35 14.30
N LYS A 108 8.85 -18.18 15.58
CA LYS A 108 8.86 -19.23 16.63
C LYS A 108 7.57 -19.30 17.42
#